data_AF-A0A660XEA7-F1
#
_entry.id   AF-A0A660XEA7-F1
#
_cell.length_a   1.000
_cell.length_b   1.000
_cell.length_c   1.000
_cell.angle_alpha   90.00
_cell.angle_beta   90.00
_cell.angle_gamma   90.00
#
_symmetry.space_group_name_H-M   'P 1'
#
loop_
_entity.id
_entity.type
_entity.pdbx_description
1 polymer ?
#
loop_
_entity_poly.entity_id
_entity_poly.type
_entity_poly.pdbx_seq_one_letter_code
_entity_poly.pdbx_strand_id
1 'polypeptide(L)'
;MNNVDKVGLSCIGCGLCEGICPLNAVRLVESRCTGIKPLVDENACTGCGICFELCPVSEIAEPDDLKKVRAVFQGYSQVPEIYLHGSSGGVVSSILYYLFDRNLIDAALVAFYDDELNLYGDFITSKEDVVKHSGSYYQTCKHMLNIKKIHDYRSVAVVGLPCHIEAVKNYAKKFNLKNIVLTISLFCTIGRMRAGFKDFLKEYFNIDLDNIKVSEYLSRYGKERLGKIIIKTQESQVEYTLLDYLGYIDYFYTPVGCFNCRKMFGLNADISVG
;
A
#
# COMPACT_ATOMS: atom_id res chain seq x y z
N MET A 1 2.13 -21.79 -18.89
CA MET A 1 1.18 -22.29 -17.85
C MET A 1 0.12 -21.23 -17.56
N ASN A 2 -1.02 -21.58 -16.93
CA ASN A 2 -1.99 -20.57 -16.49
C ASN A 2 -1.56 -20.00 -15.14
N ASN A 3 -0.75 -18.94 -15.15
CA ASN A 3 -0.16 -18.33 -13.96
C ASN A 3 0.01 -16.81 -14.15
N VAL A 4 0.55 -16.14 -13.12
CA VAL A 4 0.71 -14.69 -13.06
C VAL A 4 1.75 -14.13 -14.04
N ASP A 5 2.63 -14.95 -14.64
CA ASP A 5 3.61 -14.47 -15.63
C ASP A 5 2.93 -13.82 -16.84
N LYS A 6 1.71 -14.28 -17.17
CA LYS A 6 0.87 -13.71 -18.23
C LYS A 6 0.55 -12.23 -18.04
N VAL A 7 0.62 -11.71 -16.81
CA VAL A 7 0.39 -10.29 -16.53
C VAL A 7 1.51 -9.42 -17.10
N GLY A 8 2.73 -9.96 -17.20
CA GLY A 8 3.89 -9.28 -17.77
C GLY A 8 4.16 -7.91 -17.13
N LEU A 9 4.47 -6.93 -17.97
CA LEU A 9 4.84 -5.56 -17.55
C LEU A 9 3.68 -4.79 -16.90
N SER A 10 2.43 -5.19 -17.11
CA SER A 10 1.26 -4.56 -16.49
C SER A 10 1.15 -4.84 -14.98
N CYS A 11 2.01 -5.71 -14.44
CA CYS A 11 2.01 -6.02 -13.02
C CYS A 11 2.42 -4.81 -12.17
N ILE A 12 1.59 -4.50 -11.19
CA ILE A 12 1.72 -3.40 -10.22
C ILE A 12 2.46 -3.80 -8.93
N GLY A 13 2.75 -5.08 -8.71
CA GLY A 13 3.48 -5.55 -7.54
C GLY A 13 2.72 -5.58 -6.22
N CYS A 14 1.38 -5.68 -6.24
CA CYS A 14 0.53 -5.56 -5.04
C CYS A 14 0.68 -6.67 -3.99
N GLY A 15 1.41 -7.77 -4.24
CA GLY A 15 1.57 -8.86 -3.25
C GLY A 15 0.61 -10.04 -3.40
N LEU A 16 -0.50 -9.91 -4.14
CA LEU A 16 -1.59 -10.87 -4.04
C LEU A 16 -1.19 -12.28 -4.48
N CYS A 17 -0.51 -12.40 -5.62
CA CYS A 17 -0.11 -13.69 -6.18
C CYS A 17 0.85 -14.47 -5.27
N GLU A 18 1.77 -13.79 -4.60
CA GLU A 18 2.69 -14.36 -3.60
C GLU A 18 1.90 -14.79 -2.35
N GLY A 19 1.06 -13.91 -1.81
CA GLY A 19 0.28 -14.19 -0.61
C GLY A 19 -0.72 -15.35 -0.74
N ILE A 20 -1.32 -15.55 -1.92
CA ILE A 20 -2.36 -16.57 -2.10
C ILE A 20 -1.85 -17.91 -2.63
N CYS A 21 -0.65 -17.98 -3.20
CA CYS A 21 -0.15 -19.23 -3.80
C CYS A 21 -0.15 -20.36 -2.76
N PRO A 22 -0.82 -21.50 -3.01
CA PRO A 22 -0.86 -22.60 -2.04
C PRO A 22 0.45 -23.38 -1.97
N LEU A 23 1.27 -23.33 -3.03
CA LEU A 23 2.54 -24.05 -3.14
C LEU A 23 3.75 -23.15 -2.95
N ASN A 24 3.54 -21.87 -2.61
CA ASN A 24 4.61 -20.85 -2.51
C ASN A 24 5.49 -20.76 -3.79
N ALA A 25 4.93 -21.09 -4.95
CA ALA A 25 5.61 -21.10 -6.23
C ALA A 25 5.80 -19.70 -6.85
N VAL A 26 5.32 -18.64 -6.19
CA VAL A 26 5.40 -17.26 -6.68
C VAL A 26 6.13 -16.42 -5.63
N ARG A 27 7.23 -15.78 -6.04
CA ARG A 27 7.94 -14.78 -5.23
C ARG A 27 7.90 -13.44 -5.93
N LEU A 28 7.65 -12.35 -5.19
CA LEU A 28 7.79 -11.02 -5.76
C LEU A 28 9.22 -10.50 -5.58
N VAL A 29 9.86 -10.14 -6.70
CA VAL A 29 11.22 -9.61 -6.75
C VAL A 29 11.22 -8.17 -7.25
N GLU A 30 12.12 -7.36 -6.72
CA GLU A 30 12.30 -5.99 -7.18
C GLU A 30 13.14 -5.94 -8.45
N SER A 31 12.65 -5.23 -9.45
CA SER A 31 13.41 -4.86 -10.63
C SER A 31 13.65 -3.36 -10.61
N ARG A 32 14.91 -2.95 -10.77
CA ARG A 32 15.30 -1.54 -10.87
C ARG A 32 14.57 -0.78 -12.00
N CYS A 33 14.23 -1.45 -13.09
CA CYS A 33 13.66 -0.82 -14.29
C CYS A 33 12.15 -1.00 -14.43
N THR A 34 11.56 -2.00 -13.79
CA THR A 34 10.13 -2.35 -14.00
C THR A 34 9.29 -2.39 -12.73
N GLY A 35 9.93 -2.31 -11.57
CA GLY A 35 9.31 -2.34 -10.25
C GLY A 35 9.20 -3.76 -9.73
N ILE A 36 8.31 -3.99 -8.77
CA ILE A 36 8.06 -5.32 -8.24
C ILE A 36 7.41 -6.20 -9.32
N LYS A 37 7.96 -7.41 -9.53
CA LYS A 37 7.48 -8.39 -10.52
C LYS A 37 7.43 -9.80 -9.93
N PRO A 38 6.49 -10.65 -10.38
CA PRO A 38 6.47 -12.04 -9.98
C PRO A 38 7.60 -12.81 -10.66
N LEU A 39 8.23 -13.69 -9.88
CA LEU A 39 9.10 -14.76 -10.31
C LEU A 39 8.40 -16.06 -9.95
N VAL A 40 8.08 -16.88 -10.94
CA VAL A 40 7.40 -18.17 -10.76
C VAL A 40 8.42 -19.30 -10.84
N ASP A 41 8.41 -20.18 -9.84
CA ASP A 41 9.13 -21.44 -9.89
C ASP A 41 8.34 -22.46 -10.73
N GLU A 42 8.85 -22.78 -11.91
CA GLU A 42 8.21 -23.70 -12.85
C GLU A 42 8.14 -25.14 -12.32
N ASN A 43 9.05 -25.55 -11.43
CA ASN A 43 9.04 -26.90 -10.86
C ASN A 43 7.97 -27.05 -9.77
N ALA A 44 7.67 -25.95 -9.06
CA ALA A 44 6.65 -25.94 -8.02
C ALA A 44 5.25 -25.56 -8.55
N CYS A 45 5.17 -24.80 -9.66
CA CYS A 45 3.92 -24.28 -10.17
C CYS A 45 3.10 -25.35 -10.92
N THR A 46 1.89 -25.63 -10.43
CA THR A 46 0.95 -26.55 -11.10
C THR A 46 0.12 -25.89 -12.19
N GLY A 47 0.23 -24.57 -12.39
CA GLY A 47 -0.59 -23.83 -13.35
C GLY A 47 -2.07 -23.72 -12.98
N CYS A 48 -2.41 -23.78 -11.68
CA CYS A 48 -3.81 -23.72 -11.20
C CYS A 48 -4.57 -22.42 -11.54
N GLY A 49 -3.89 -21.35 -11.93
CA GLY A 49 -4.52 -20.11 -12.42
C GLY A 49 -4.98 -19.11 -11.37
N ILE A 50 -5.08 -19.46 -10.08
CA ILE A 50 -5.68 -18.57 -9.07
C ILE A 50 -4.98 -17.21 -8.95
N CYS A 51 -3.65 -17.17 -9.10
CA CYS A 51 -2.87 -15.94 -9.05
C CYS A 51 -3.12 -15.01 -10.24
N PHE A 52 -3.48 -15.56 -11.40
CA PHE A 52 -3.84 -14.79 -12.58
C PHE A 52 -5.31 -14.37 -12.54
N GLU A 53 -6.20 -15.27 -12.14
CA GLU A 53 -7.65 -15.02 -12.02
C GLU A 53 -7.97 -13.86 -11.09
N LEU A 54 -7.27 -13.74 -9.95
CA LEU A 54 -7.53 -12.69 -8.96
C LEU A 54 -6.71 -11.41 -9.18
N CYS A 55 -5.87 -11.35 -10.22
CA CYS A 55 -5.02 -10.20 -10.47
C CYS A 55 -5.87 -8.95 -10.81
N PRO A 56 -5.66 -7.80 -10.15
CA PRO A 56 -6.50 -6.60 -10.34
C PRO A 56 -6.19 -5.80 -11.61
N VAL A 57 -5.28 -6.27 -12.46
CA VAL A 57 -4.70 -5.48 -13.56
C VAL A 57 -5.75 -5.09 -14.61
N SER A 58 -6.74 -5.95 -14.86
CA SER A 58 -7.87 -5.64 -15.74
C SER A 58 -8.75 -4.53 -15.17
N GLU A 59 -9.07 -4.60 -13.89
CA GLU A 59 -10.01 -3.71 -13.21
C GLU A 59 -9.44 -2.30 -13.06
N ILE A 60 -8.14 -2.19 -12.82
CA ILE A 60 -7.46 -0.88 -12.71
C ILE A 60 -7.24 -0.21 -14.07
N ALA A 61 -7.35 -0.95 -15.18
CA ALA A 61 -7.30 -0.36 -16.52
C ALA A 61 -8.59 0.43 -16.84
N GLU A 62 -9.67 0.19 -16.09
CA GLU A 62 -10.90 0.97 -16.18
C GLU A 62 -10.82 2.23 -15.31
N PRO A 63 -11.25 3.40 -15.82
CA PRO A 63 -11.23 4.64 -15.07
C PRO A 63 -12.20 4.63 -13.88
N ASP A 64 -12.04 5.58 -12.98
CA ASP A 64 -13.03 5.84 -11.93
C ASP A 64 -14.36 6.34 -12.52
N ASP A 65 -15.48 5.81 -12.02
CA ASP A 65 -16.82 6.26 -12.38
C ASP A 65 -17.35 7.28 -11.36
N LEU A 66 -17.23 8.57 -11.72
CA LEU A 66 -17.66 9.67 -10.85
C LEU A 66 -19.14 9.64 -10.50
N LYS A 67 -20.00 8.93 -11.27
CA LYS A 67 -21.43 8.80 -10.96
C LYS A 67 -21.69 8.01 -9.68
N LYS A 68 -20.71 7.25 -9.19
CA LYS A 68 -20.79 6.51 -7.93
C LYS A 68 -20.62 7.41 -6.69
N VAL A 69 -20.11 8.63 -6.86
CA VAL A 69 -19.87 9.55 -5.75
C VAL A 69 -21.20 10.08 -5.22
N ARG A 70 -21.49 9.83 -3.94
CA ARG A 70 -22.71 10.31 -3.28
C ARG A 70 -22.53 11.71 -2.69
N ALA A 71 -21.36 12.00 -2.15
CA ALA A 71 -21.02 13.27 -1.53
C ALA A 71 -19.50 13.43 -1.45
N VAL A 72 -19.04 14.68 -1.37
CA VAL A 72 -17.62 15.03 -1.17
C VAL A 72 -17.54 15.97 0.03
N PHE A 73 -16.60 15.67 0.93
CA PHE A 73 -16.36 16.44 2.14
C PHE A 73 -14.89 16.79 2.26
N GLN A 74 -14.61 17.86 3.01
CA GLN A 74 -13.27 18.25 3.40
C GLN A 74 -13.20 18.36 4.92
N GLY A 75 -12.15 17.81 5.53
CA GLY A 75 -11.99 17.83 6.97
C GLY A 75 -10.64 17.31 7.41
N TYR A 76 -10.34 17.51 8.68
CA TYR A 76 -9.14 17.00 9.35
C TYR A 76 -9.48 16.59 10.79
N SER A 77 -8.65 15.73 11.35
CA SER A 77 -8.80 15.22 12.71
C SER A 77 -8.63 16.34 13.73
N GLN A 78 -9.55 16.39 14.69
CA GLN A 78 -9.43 17.26 15.87
C GLN A 78 -8.57 16.61 16.96
N VAL A 79 -8.16 15.34 16.80
CA VAL A 79 -7.25 14.65 17.71
C VAL A 79 -5.81 15.04 17.34
N PRO A 80 -5.08 15.79 18.19
CA PRO A 80 -3.79 16.35 17.81
C PRO A 80 -2.76 15.31 17.38
N GLU A 81 -2.71 14.17 18.06
CA GLU A 81 -1.79 13.07 17.74
C GLU A 81 -2.06 12.49 16.34
N ILE A 82 -3.33 12.20 16.02
CA ILE A 82 -3.72 11.70 14.69
C ILE A 82 -3.40 12.74 13.61
N TYR A 83 -3.63 14.03 13.89
CA TYR A 83 -3.29 15.09 12.94
C TYR A 83 -1.76 15.17 12.74
N LEU A 84 -0.95 15.10 13.79
CA LEU A 84 0.51 15.21 13.70
C LEU A 84 1.15 14.09 12.86
N HIS A 85 0.66 12.86 13.00
CA HIS A 85 1.18 11.70 12.27
C HIS A 85 0.54 11.49 10.89
N GLY A 86 -0.66 12.04 10.66
CA GLY A 86 -1.34 11.92 9.38
C GLY A 86 -0.67 12.76 8.28
N SER A 87 -0.42 12.14 7.11
CA SER A 87 0.21 12.86 5.99
C SER A 87 -0.61 14.03 5.44
N SER A 88 -1.93 13.97 5.57
CA SER A 88 -2.86 15.05 5.21
C SER A 88 -3.72 15.44 6.43
N GLY A 89 -5.03 15.23 6.39
CA GLY A 89 -5.94 15.58 7.49
C GLY A 89 -6.09 14.51 8.58
N GLY A 90 -5.44 13.34 8.48
CA GLY A 90 -5.61 12.25 9.45
C GLY A 90 -7.01 11.60 9.43
N VAL A 91 -7.76 11.74 8.33
CA VAL A 91 -9.14 11.24 8.19
C VAL A 91 -9.19 9.71 8.28
N VAL A 92 -8.33 9.00 7.54
CA VAL A 92 -8.28 7.53 7.54
C VAL A 92 -8.01 6.99 8.94
N SER A 93 -6.97 7.51 9.60
CA SER A 93 -6.64 7.15 10.98
C SER A 93 -7.77 7.47 11.96
N SER A 94 -8.49 8.60 11.78
CA SER A 94 -9.63 8.93 12.63
C SER A 94 -10.80 7.95 12.46
N ILE A 95 -11.06 7.51 11.21
CA ILE A 95 -12.08 6.49 10.92
C ILE A 95 -11.69 5.15 11.58
N LEU A 96 -10.45 4.67 11.36
CA LEU A 96 -10.00 3.41 11.96
C LEU A 96 -10.01 3.46 13.50
N TYR A 97 -9.54 4.56 14.09
CA TYR A 97 -9.57 4.75 15.53
C TYR A 97 -10.99 4.66 16.07
N TYR A 98 -11.95 5.34 15.43
CA TYR A 98 -13.36 5.26 15.79
C TYR A 98 -13.91 3.83 15.66
N LEU A 99 -13.61 3.12 14.57
CA LEU A 99 -14.09 1.75 14.37
C LEU A 99 -13.59 0.79 15.45
N PHE A 100 -12.31 0.88 15.83
CA PHE A 100 -11.75 0.09 16.93
C PHE A 100 -12.33 0.50 18.28
N ASP A 101 -12.39 1.79 18.60
CA ASP A 101 -12.90 2.29 19.89
C ASP A 101 -14.36 1.90 20.14
N ARG A 102 -15.16 1.81 19.06
CA ARG A 102 -16.56 1.38 19.11
C ARG A 102 -16.75 -0.13 18.95
N ASN A 103 -15.66 -0.91 18.88
CA ASN A 103 -15.68 -2.36 18.66
C ASN A 103 -16.47 -2.77 17.40
N LEU A 104 -16.35 -2.00 16.32
CA LEU A 104 -17.01 -2.25 15.03
C LEU A 104 -16.17 -3.10 14.08
N ILE A 105 -14.86 -3.19 14.34
CA ILE A 105 -13.92 -4.06 13.64
C ILE A 105 -13.01 -4.78 14.64
N ASP A 106 -12.59 -6.00 14.29
CA ASP A 106 -11.57 -6.76 15.02
C ASP A 106 -10.17 -6.45 14.47
N ALA A 107 -10.06 -6.10 13.20
CA ALA A 107 -8.78 -5.82 12.55
C ALA A 107 -8.90 -4.82 11.40
N ALA A 108 -7.76 -4.23 11.03
CA ALA A 108 -7.63 -3.42 9.82
C ALA A 108 -6.39 -3.82 9.02
N LEU A 109 -6.55 -4.12 7.72
CA LEU A 109 -5.44 -4.30 6.80
C LEU A 109 -4.88 -2.93 6.42
N VAL A 110 -3.63 -2.66 6.83
CA VAL A 110 -2.92 -1.39 6.61
C VAL A 110 -1.49 -1.66 6.15
N ALA A 111 -0.75 -0.60 5.78
CA ALA A 111 0.64 -0.72 5.34
C ALA A 111 1.59 -0.82 6.55
N PHE A 112 2.58 -1.69 6.42
CA PHE A 112 3.67 -1.94 7.34
C PHE A 112 4.99 -1.74 6.60
N TYR A 113 6.05 -1.53 7.38
CA TYR A 113 7.43 -1.56 6.90
C TYR A 113 8.28 -2.37 7.88
N ASP A 114 9.32 -3.03 7.38
CA ASP A 114 10.35 -3.66 8.21
C ASP A 114 11.54 -2.70 8.44
N ASP A 115 12.58 -3.17 9.14
CA ASP A 115 13.78 -2.38 9.44
C ASP A 115 14.64 -2.07 8.20
N GLU A 116 14.28 -2.60 7.02
CA GLU A 116 14.87 -2.26 5.73
C GLU A 116 13.97 -1.32 4.93
N LEU A 117 12.80 -0.91 5.44
CA LEU A 117 11.75 -0.19 4.70
C LEU A 117 11.13 -0.99 3.54
N ASN A 118 11.16 -2.33 3.59
CA ASN A 118 10.35 -3.12 2.67
C ASN A 118 8.88 -2.97 3.09
N LEU A 119 8.03 -2.51 2.16
CA LEU A 119 6.63 -2.24 2.45
C LEU A 119 5.75 -3.45 2.13
N TYR A 120 4.91 -3.82 3.09
CA TYR A 120 3.95 -4.91 2.96
C TYR A 120 2.65 -4.55 3.67
N GLY A 121 1.59 -5.34 3.45
CA GLY A 121 0.35 -5.19 4.21
C GLY A 121 0.22 -6.25 5.27
N ASP A 122 -0.27 -5.85 6.44
CA ASP A 122 -0.62 -6.73 7.53
C ASP A 122 -1.77 -6.11 8.36
N PHE A 123 -2.19 -6.81 9.40
CA PHE A 123 -3.35 -6.44 10.19
C PHE A 123 -2.95 -5.80 11.52
N ILE A 124 -3.46 -4.61 11.80
CA ILE A 124 -3.53 -4.07 13.16
C ILE A 124 -4.82 -4.54 13.83
N THR A 125 -4.80 -4.68 15.16
CA THR A 125 -5.94 -5.20 15.96
C THR A 125 -6.31 -4.29 17.13
N SER A 126 -5.69 -3.12 17.24
CA SER A 126 -5.93 -2.17 18.32
C SER A 126 -5.97 -0.73 17.80
N LYS A 127 -6.67 0.15 18.52
CA LYS A 127 -6.70 1.59 18.21
C LYS A 127 -5.35 2.25 18.46
N GLU A 128 -4.57 1.72 19.40
CA GLU A 128 -3.23 2.17 19.77
C GLU A 128 -2.22 1.98 18.62
N ASP A 129 -2.45 1.01 17.73
CA ASP A 129 -1.60 0.77 16.57
C ASP A 129 -1.92 1.67 15.36
N VAL A 130 -3.10 2.32 15.35
CA VAL A 130 -3.54 3.15 14.21
C VAL A 130 -2.57 4.29 13.91
N VAL A 131 -2.06 4.96 14.95
CA VAL A 131 -1.11 6.07 14.79
C VAL A 131 0.27 5.55 14.35
N LYS A 132 0.71 4.41 14.88
CA LYS A 132 2.01 3.79 14.56
C LYS A 132 2.14 3.40 13.09
N HIS A 133 1.02 3.02 12.47
CA HIS A 133 0.92 2.64 11.06
C HIS A 133 0.29 3.72 10.18
N SER A 134 0.28 4.97 10.65
CA SER A 134 -0.24 6.11 9.88
C SER A 134 0.84 6.78 9.03
N GLY A 135 0.37 7.46 7.99
CA GLY A 135 1.23 8.17 7.05
C GLY A 135 1.30 7.50 5.68
N SER A 136 1.82 8.23 4.70
CA SER A 136 1.96 7.80 3.33
C SER A 136 3.39 7.35 3.06
N TYR A 137 3.55 6.12 2.58
CA TYR A 137 4.82 5.63 2.10
C TYR A 137 4.90 5.81 0.59
N TYR A 138 5.82 6.63 0.11
CA TYR A 138 5.96 6.94 -1.31
C TYR A 138 6.88 5.92 -2.01
N GLN A 139 6.59 4.63 -1.84
CA GLN A 139 7.26 3.50 -2.49
C GLN A 139 6.24 2.40 -2.82
N THR A 140 6.60 1.44 -3.68
CA THR A 140 5.79 0.25 -3.95
C THR A 140 5.61 -0.62 -2.71
N CYS A 141 4.39 -1.15 -2.51
CA CYS A 141 4.05 -1.96 -1.35
C CYS A 141 3.43 -3.30 -1.78
N LYS A 142 3.94 -4.41 -1.21
CA LYS A 142 3.34 -5.75 -1.32
C LYS A 142 2.13 -5.87 -0.39
N HIS A 143 1.15 -4.98 -0.57
CA HIS A 143 0.09 -4.77 0.39
C HIS A 143 -0.83 -5.99 0.62
N MET A 144 -0.94 -6.87 -0.35
CA MET A 144 -1.76 -8.10 -0.28
C MET A 144 -0.98 -9.32 0.21
N LEU A 145 0.28 -9.16 0.65
CA LEU A 145 1.16 -10.28 1.01
C LEU A 145 0.53 -11.18 2.08
N ASN A 146 -0.06 -10.60 3.12
CA ASN A 146 -0.64 -11.35 4.25
C ASN A 146 -2.16 -11.48 4.18
N ILE A 147 -2.78 -11.30 3.00
CA ILE A 147 -4.25 -11.26 2.87
C ILE A 147 -4.96 -12.50 3.45
N LYS A 148 -4.31 -13.67 3.47
CA LYS A 148 -4.88 -14.91 4.05
C LYS A 148 -5.26 -14.76 5.53
N LYS A 149 -4.57 -13.91 6.30
CA LYS A 149 -4.93 -13.65 7.71
C LYS A 149 -6.30 -12.99 7.87
N ILE A 150 -6.91 -12.50 6.79
CA ILE A 150 -8.28 -11.93 6.83
C ILE A 150 -9.31 -12.93 7.36
N HIS A 151 -9.07 -14.24 7.21
CA HIS A 151 -9.97 -15.30 7.68
C HIS A 151 -9.92 -15.47 9.21
N ASP A 152 -8.90 -14.92 9.88
CA ASP A 152 -8.72 -15.05 11.33
C ASP A 152 -9.58 -14.05 12.12
N TYR A 153 -10.24 -13.12 11.44
CA TYR A 153 -11.00 -12.00 12.04
C TYR A 153 -12.47 -12.01 11.63
N ARG A 154 -13.37 -11.58 12.52
CA ARG A 154 -14.82 -11.57 12.25
C ARG A 154 -15.27 -10.31 11.53
N SER A 155 -14.53 -9.22 11.70
CA SER A 155 -14.85 -7.90 11.12
C SER A 155 -13.57 -7.13 10.78
N VAL A 156 -13.44 -6.70 9.53
CA VAL A 156 -12.20 -6.16 8.96
C VAL A 156 -12.45 -4.86 8.21
N ALA A 157 -11.66 -3.83 8.49
CA ALA A 157 -11.49 -2.69 7.60
C ALA A 157 -10.27 -2.88 6.68
N VAL A 158 -10.30 -2.34 5.47
CA VAL A 158 -9.20 -2.42 4.51
C VAL A 158 -8.85 -1.03 4.03
N VAL A 159 -7.58 -0.62 4.18
CA VAL A 159 -7.06 0.65 3.67
C VAL A 159 -6.02 0.36 2.61
N GLY A 160 -6.22 0.82 1.38
CA GLY A 160 -5.25 0.57 0.31
C GLY A 160 -5.32 1.58 -0.83
N LEU A 161 -4.41 1.45 -1.79
CA LEU A 161 -4.47 2.18 -3.05
C LEU A 161 -5.58 1.60 -3.94
N PRO A 162 -6.01 2.27 -5.02
CA PRO A 162 -7.09 1.77 -5.89
C PRO A 162 -6.87 0.33 -6.35
N CYS A 163 -5.62 0.00 -6.69
CA CYS A 163 -5.26 -1.35 -7.12
C CYS A 163 -5.30 -2.42 -6.01
N HIS A 164 -5.07 -2.03 -4.75
CA HIS A 164 -5.23 -2.90 -3.59
C HIS A 164 -6.71 -3.17 -3.32
N ILE A 165 -7.57 -2.15 -3.49
CA ILE A 165 -9.01 -2.30 -3.32
C ILE A 165 -9.58 -3.29 -4.35
N GLU A 166 -9.19 -3.19 -5.62
CA GLU A 166 -9.59 -4.19 -6.62
C GLU A 166 -9.09 -5.60 -6.27
N ALA A 167 -7.84 -5.72 -5.80
CA ALA A 167 -7.27 -7.00 -5.39
C ALA A 167 -8.07 -7.66 -4.24
N VAL A 168 -8.39 -6.88 -3.20
CA VAL A 168 -9.21 -7.36 -2.07
C VAL A 168 -10.61 -7.71 -2.53
N LYS A 169 -11.23 -6.95 -3.43
CA LYS A 169 -12.57 -7.26 -3.96
C LYS A 169 -12.59 -8.56 -4.75
N ASN A 170 -11.60 -8.79 -5.60
CA ASN A 170 -11.45 -10.04 -6.34
C ASN A 170 -11.27 -11.23 -5.38
N TYR A 171 -10.40 -11.07 -4.37
CA TYR A 171 -10.21 -12.06 -3.32
C TYR A 171 -11.52 -12.33 -2.54
N ALA A 172 -12.19 -11.28 -2.07
CA ALA A 172 -13.43 -11.39 -1.31
C ALA A 172 -14.54 -12.08 -2.11
N LYS A 173 -14.67 -11.76 -3.40
CA LYS A 173 -15.63 -12.40 -4.30
C LYS A 173 -15.32 -13.89 -4.47
N LYS A 174 -14.05 -14.25 -4.71
CA LYS A 174 -13.61 -15.63 -4.91
C LYS A 174 -13.87 -16.52 -3.70
N PHE A 175 -13.59 -16.01 -2.51
CA PHE A 175 -13.71 -16.75 -1.25
C PHE A 175 -15.02 -16.47 -0.49
N ASN A 176 -15.95 -15.74 -1.12
CA ASN A 176 -17.23 -15.35 -0.54
C ASN A 176 -17.11 -14.71 0.87
N LEU A 177 -16.11 -13.84 1.05
CA LEU A 177 -15.89 -13.15 2.31
C LEU A 177 -17.08 -12.26 2.68
N LYS A 178 -17.46 -12.29 3.95
CA LYS A 178 -18.55 -11.48 4.54
C LYS A 178 -18.10 -10.61 5.70
N ASN A 179 -16.83 -10.70 6.08
CA ASN A 179 -16.24 -10.02 7.22
C ASN A 179 -15.62 -8.67 6.88
N ILE A 180 -15.58 -8.23 5.63
CA ILE A 180 -15.10 -6.89 5.26
C ILE A 180 -16.22 -5.88 5.56
N VAL A 181 -16.01 -5.05 6.57
CA VAL A 181 -16.97 -4.04 7.05
C VAL A 181 -16.81 -2.72 6.31
N LEU A 182 -15.58 -2.36 5.94
CA LEU A 182 -15.28 -1.08 5.29
C LEU A 182 -14.03 -1.19 4.41
N THR A 183 -14.10 -0.61 3.21
CA THR A 183 -12.94 -0.39 2.33
C THR A 183 -12.68 1.10 2.16
N ILE A 184 -11.43 1.51 2.35
CA ILE A 184 -10.98 2.90 2.19
C ILE A 184 -9.88 2.94 1.12
N SER A 185 -10.15 3.60 -0.01
CA SER A 185 -9.15 3.85 -1.05
C SER A 185 -8.41 5.16 -0.77
N LEU A 186 -7.09 5.12 -0.80
CA LEU A 186 -6.26 6.32 -0.82
C LEU A 186 -6.14 6.85 -2.25
N PHE A 187 -6.15 8.17 -2.43
CA PHE A 187 -5.86 8.76 -3.74
C PHE A 187 -4.44 8.41 -4.15
N CYS A 188 -4.29 7.96 -5.39
CA CYS A 188 -3.01 7.52 -5.92
C CYS A 188 -2.93 7.88 -7.40
N THR A 189 -1.83 8.52 -7.79
CA THR A 189 -1.55 8.78 -9.20
C THR A 189 -0.58 7.74 -9.74
N ILE A 190 0.55 7.55 -9.06
CA ILE A 190 1.64 6.71 -9.55
C ILE A 190 2.52 6.24 -8.41
N GLY A 191 2.98 4.98 -8.49
CA GLY A 191 3.94 4.43 -7.55
C GLY A 191 5.36 4.95 -7.79
N ARG A 192 6.25 4.67 -6.84
CA ARG A 192 7.68 4.97 -6.94
C ARG A 192 8.45 3.70 -6.59
N MET A 193 9.37 3.31 -7.47
CA MET A 193 10.20 2.14 -7.25
C MET A 193 11.17 2.41 -6.09
N ARG A 194 11.38 1.39 -5.26
CA ARG A 194 12.34 1.43 -4.14
C ARG A 194 13.75 1.81 -4.58
N ALA A 195 14.16 1.44 -5.80
CA ALA A 195 15.42 1.87 -6.39
C ALA A 195 15.62 3.39 -6.35
N GLY A 196 14.65 4.16 -6.83
CA GLY A 196 14.76 5.63 -6.83
C GLY A 196 14.77 6.22 -5.42
N PHE A 197 14.13 5.55 -4.47
CA PHE A 197 14.22 5.91 -3.06
C PHE A 197 15.62 5.68 -2.48
N LYS A 198 16.24 4.55 -2.79
CA LYS A 198 17.63 4.25 -2.40
C LYS A 198 18.61 5.25 -3.00
N ASP A 199 18.47 5.53 -4.30
CA ASP A 199 19.36 6.44 -5.01
C ASP A 199 19.20 7.88 -4.46
N PHE A 200 17.96 8.33 -4.15
CA PHE A 200 17.70 9.60 -3.45
C PHE A 200 18.43 9.70 -2.11
N LEU A 201 18.27 8.69 -1.24
CA LEU A 201 18.90 8.68 0.09
C LEU A 201 20.43 8.67 0.00
N LYS A 202 20.97 7.92 -0.97
CA LYS A 202 22.41 7.83 -1.20
C LYS A 202 22.99 9.14 -1.70
N GLU A 203 22.36 9.80 -2.67
CA GLU A 203 22.88 11.02 -3.27
C GLU A 203 22.73 12.25 -2.37
N TYR A 204 21.59 12.41 -1.70
CA TYR A 204 21.30 13.62 -0.92
C TYR A 204 21.77 13.53 0.53
N PHE A 205 21.90 12.32 1.07
CA PHE A 205 22.18 12.10 2.50
C PHE A 205 23.34 11.14 2.75
N ASN A 206 23.98 10.59 1.70
CA ASN A 206 25.02 9.58 1.82
C ASN A 206 24.59 8.35 2.65
N ILE A 207 23.31 7.99 2.56
CA ILE A 207 22.74 6.82 3.24
C ILE A 207 22.55 5.68 2.24
N ASP A 208 23.17 4.54 2.52
CA ASP A 208 22.95 3.30 1.79
C ASP A 208 21.95 2.41 2.54
N LEU A 209 20.70 2.41 2.07
CA LEU A 209 19.59 1.68 2.72
C LEU A 209 19.83 0.16 2.81
N ASP A 210 20.70 -0.40 1.96
CA ASP A 210 21.05 -1.83 2.01
C ASP A 210 22.01 -2.17 3.16
N ASN A 211 22.63 -1.16 3.79
CA ASN A 211 23.64 -1.32 4.83
C ASN A 211 23.22 -0.68 6.17
N ILE A 212 21.98 -0.20 6.29
CA ILE A 212 21.45 0.41 7.51
C ILE A 212 20.14 -0.23 7.94
N LYS A 213 19.82 -0.12 9.24
CA LYS A 213 18.53 -0.50 9.79
C LYS A 213 17.76 0.73 10.26
N VAL A 214 16.51 0.84 9.82
CA VAL A 214 15.59 1.92 10.17
C VAL A 214 14.84 1.54 11.43
N SER A 215 14.89 2.44 12.42
CA SER A 215 14.16 2.30 13.68
C SER A 215 12.80 2.99 13.64
N GLU A 216 12.66 4.05 12.86
CA GLU A 216 11.40 4.79 12.74
C GLU A 216 11.30 5.52 11.39
N TYR A 217 10.10 5.49 10.81
CA TYR A 217 9.70 6.29 9.65
C TYR A 217 8.44 7.09 9.97
N LEU A 218 8.50 8.41 9.84
CA LEU A 218 7.37 9.32 10.02
C LEU A 218 7.11 10.06 8.71
N SER A 219 5.90 9.90 8.16
CA SER A 219 5.54 10.52 6.88
C SER A 219 4.86 11.86 7.04
N ARG A 220 5.46 12.92 6.49
CA ARG A 220 4.90 14.28 6.47
C ARG A 220 4.44 14.73 7.87
N TYR A 221 5.26 14.39 8.86
CA TYR A 221 5.01 14.63 10.28
C TYR A 221 5.02 16.11 10.62
N GLY A 222 4.22 16.48 11.63
CA GLY A 222 4.14 17.83 12.17
C GLY A 222 2.82 18.53 11.84
N LYS A 223 2.73 19.83 12.11
CA LYS A 223 1.50 20.62 11.87
C LYS A 223 1.43 21.21 10.46
N GLU A 224 2.59 21.40 9.83
CA GLU A 224 2.71 21.99 8.49
C GLU A 224 2.26 21.02 7.40
N ARG A 225 1.73 21.56 6.30
CA ARG A 225 1.30 20.79 5.13
C ARG A 225 1.88 21.47 3.90
N LEU A 226 2.91 20.93 3.25
CA LEU A 226 3.49 19.57 3.39
C LEU A 226 4.48 19.46 4.57
N GLY A 227 4.24 18.54 5.51
CA GLY A 227 5.17 18.25 6.61
C GLY A 227 6.41 17.48 6.15
N LYS A 228 7.38 17.30 7.06
CA LYS A 228 8.64 16.58 6.78
C LYS A 228 8.48 15.07 6.85
N ILE A 229 9.16 14.35 5.98
CA ILE A 229 9.38 12.92 6.12
C ILE A 229 10.68 12.74 6.94
N ILE A 230 10.60 11.91 7.98
CA ILE A 230 11.70 11.68 8.92
C ILE A 230 12.02 10.18 8.90
N ILE A 231 13.28 9.85 8.71
CA ILE A 231 13.79 8.47 8.83
C ILE A 231 14.85 8.49 9.92
N LYS A 232 14.65 7.64 10.92
CA LYS A 232 15.61 7.44 12.01
C LYS A 232 16.27 6.08 11.87
N THR A 233 17.56 6.07 12.10
CA THR A 233 18.39 4.86 12.23
C THR A 233 18.99 4.84 13.63
N GLN A 234 19.85 3.86 13.93
CA GLN A 234 20.61 3.86 15.18
C GLN A 234 21.68 4.95 15.23
N GLU A 235 22.18 5.40 14.08
CA GLU A 235 23.36 6.28 13.98
C GLU A 235 23.02 7.70 13.52
N SER A 236 21.92 7.87 12.79
CA SER A 236 21.56 9.13 12.14
C SER A 236 20.06 9.31 11.99
N GLN A 237 19.66 10.57 11.80
CA GLN A 237 18.31 10.97 11.41
C GLN A 237 18.40 11.81 10.14
N VAL A 238 17.55 11.52 9.17
CA VAL A 238 17.39 12.34 7.97
C VAL A 238 15.97 12.88 7.88
N GLU A 239 15.89 14.10 7.37
CA GLU A 239 14.64 14.81 7.15
C GLU A 239 14.62 15.43 5.76
N TYR A 240 13.51 15.26 5.06
CA TYR A 240 13.28 15.89 3.75
C TYR A 240 11.79 16.14 3.56
N THR A 241 11.44 17.03 2.63
CA THR A 241 10.05 17.24 2.25
C THR A 241 9.64 16.28 1.13
N LEU A 242 8.32 16.05 0.98
CA LEU A 242 7.82 15.30 -0.17
C LEU A 242 8.26 15.95 -1.50
N LEU A 243 8.37 17.27 -1.57
CA LEU A 243 8.78 17.96 -2.79
C LEU A 243 10.25 17.74 -3.12
N ASP A 244 11.12 17.64 -2.13
CA ASP A 244 12.54 17.29 -2.36
C ASP A 244 12.64 15.92 -3.03
N TYR A 245 11.88 14.95 -2.51
CA TYR A 245 11.84 13.61 -3.05
C TYR A 245 11.21 13.53 -4.45
N LEU A 246 10.08 14.22 -4.66
CA LEU A 246 9.41 14.24 -5.97
C LEU A 246 10.19 15.05 -7.01
N GLY A 247 10.97 16.04 -6.60
CA GLY A 247 11.87 16.77 -7.47
C GLY A 247 13.07 15.93 -7.94
N TYR A 248 13.51 14.97 -7.11
CA TYR A 248 14.54 14.01 -7.49
C TYR A 248 14.00 12.88 -8.37
N ILE A 249 12.84 12.31 -8.04
CA ILE A 249 12.34 11.14 -8.76
C ILE A 249 11.75 11.49 -10.14
N ASP A 250 12.46 11.03 -11.17
CA ASP A 250 11.99 10.97 -12.55
C ASP A 250 11.00 9.80 -12.79
N TYR A 251 10.23 9.90 -13.88
CA TYR A 251 9.39 8.82 -14.42
C TYR A 251 10.16 7.51 -14.65
N PHE A 252 11.49 7.53 -14.79
CA PHE A 252 12.31 6.31 -14.82
C PHE A 252 12.17 5.44 -13.57
N TYR A 253 11.85 6.02 -12.40
CA TYR A 253 11.57 5.26 -11.18
C TYR A 253 10.08 4.94 -10.99
N THR A 254 9.28 5.02 -12.04
CA THR A 254 7.88 4.59 -12.00
C THR A 254 7.79 3.08 -12.27
N PRO A 255 7.06 2.31 -11.43
CA PRO A 255 6.74 0.93 -11.75
C PRO A 255 5.94 0.87 -13.05
N VAL A 256 6.38 0.08 -14.02
CA VAL A 256 5.77 0.06 -15.37
C VAL A 256 4.27 -0.24 -15.34
N GLY A 257 3.83 -1.11 -14.43
CA GLY A 257 2.41 -1.43 -14.25
C GLY A 257 1.53 -0.23 -13.86
N CYS A 258 2.10 0.82 -13.24
CA CYS A 258 1.36 2.02 -12.89
C CYS A 258 0.90 2.81 -14.13
N PHE A 259 1.61 2.73 -15.25
CA PHE A 259 1.19 3.39 -16.51
C PHE A 259 -0.08 2.76 -17.11
N ASN A 260 -0.46 1.55 -16.68
CA ASN A 260 -1.71 0.90 -17.06
C ASN A 260 -2.88 1.28 -16.14
N CYS A 261 -2.62 1.90 -14.98
CA CYS A 261 -3.67 2.25 -14.03
C CYS A 261 -4.40 3.53 -14.47
N ARG A 262 -5.73 3.45 -14.54
CA ARG A 262 -6.62 4.59 -14.85
C ARG A 262 -7.46 5.04 -13.65
N LYS A 263 -7.22 4.47 -12.47
CA LYS A 263 -7.89 4.86 -11.23
C LYS A 263 -7.02 5.82 -10.41
N MET A 264 -7.60 6.99 -10.09
CA MET A 264 -6.99 7.99 -9.22
C MET A 264 -7.56 7.94 -7.80
N PHE A 265 -8.88 7.78 -7.70
CA PHE A 265 -9.62 7.85 -6.44
C PHE A 265 -9.96 6.47 -5.89
N GLY A 266 -10.09 5.46 -6.76
CA GLY A 266 -10.49 4.12 -6.39
C GLY A 266 -11.94 4.07 -5.90
N LEU A 267 -12.87 4.62 -6.69
CA LEU A 267 -14.30 4.77 -6.37
C LEU A 267 -15.09 3.46 -6.31
N ASN A 268 -14.40 2.34 -6.39
CA ASN A 268 -14.96 1.05 -6.02
C ASN A 268 -14.89 0.83 -4.50
N ALA A 269 -14.03 1.52 -3.74
CA ALA A 269 -14.08 1.49 -2.28
C ALA A 269 -15.38 2.12 -1.73
N ASP A 270 -15.67 1.87 -0.45
CA ASP A 270 -16.80 2.49 0.24
C ASP A 270 -16.53 3.98 0.51
N ILE A 271 -15.27 4.32 0.81
CA ILE A 271 -14.78 5.68 1.03
C ILE A 271 -13.46 5.86 0.27
N SER A 272 -13.27 7.04 -0.35
CA SER A 272 -11.98 7.43 -0.94
C SER A 272 -11.45 8.70 -0.27
N VAL A 273 -10.14 8.75 0.02
CA VAL A 273 -9.50 9.83 0.79
C VAL A 273 -8.15 10.23 0.18
N GLY A 274 -7.84 11.53 0.09
CA GLY A 274 -6.54 12.05 -0.34
C GLY A 274 -6.23 13.42 0.23
#